data_AF-A0A937BS62-F1
#
_entry.id   AF-A0A937BS62-F1
#
_cell.length_a   1.000
_cell.length_b   1.000
_cell.length_c   1.000
_cell.angle_alpha   90.00
_cell.angle_beta   90.00
_cell.angle_gamma   90.00
#
_symmetry.space_group_name_H-M   'P 1'
#
loop_
_entity.id
_entity.type
_entity.pdbx_description
1 polymer ?
#
loop_
_entity_poly.entity_id
_entity_poly.type
_entity_poly.pdbx_seq_one_letter_code
_entity_poly.pdbx_strand_id
1 'polypeptide(L)'
;MDWLISLFKEPGVAQSVVIYGLVMAIGIWLGRLKIAGVSLGVTWVLFTGILFSYAGILVSKETEHFLKEFGLILFVYSIGLQVGPGFFASLKRTRLGIIYSPPLLW
;
A
#
# COMPACT_ATOMS: atom_id res chain seq x y z
N MET A 1 -5.17 -18.16 -31.26
CA MET A 1 -5.30 -16.80 -30.68
C MET A 1 -6.38 -16.75 -29.60
N ASP A 2 -6.95 -17.92 -29.25
CA ASP A 2 -8.08 -18.06 -28.34
C ASP A 2 -7.66 -18.11 -26.87
N TRP A 3 -6.42 -18.50 -26.56
CA TRP A 3 -5.88 -18.56 -25.20
C TRP A 3 -5.94 -17.22 -24.45
N LEU A 4 -5.71 -16.11 -25.16
CA LEU A 4 -5.76 -14.75 -24.62
C LEU A 4 -7.21 -14.33 -24.32
N ILE A 5 -8.14 -14.86 -25.10
CA ILE A 5 -9.59 -14.65 -24.93
C ILE A 5 -10.12 -15.57 -23.82
N SER A 6 -9.57 -16.79 -23.66
CA SER A 6 -9.85 -17.70 -22.53
C SER A 6 -9.46 -17.06 -21.19
N LEU A 7 -8.31 -16.38 -21.13
CA LEU A 7 -7.86 -15.64 -19.95
C LEU A 7 -8.76 -14.46 -19.57
N PHE A 8 -9.49 -13.88 -20.54
CA PHE A 8 -10.43 -12.79 -20.33
C PHE A 8 -11.89 -13.23 -20.15
N LYS A 9 -12.25 -14.46 -20.56
CA LYS A 9 -13.64 -14.98 -20.50
C LYS A 9 -13.94 -15.82 -19.27
N GLU A 10 -12.95 -16.47 -18.66
CA GLU A 10 -13.19 -17.25 -17.45
C GLU A 10 -13.09 -16.38 -16.19
N PRO A 11 -14.14 -16.31 -15.34
CA PRO A 11 -14.08 -15.60 -14.07
C PRO A 11 -13.10 -16.29 -13.13
N GLY A 12 -11.84 -15.84 -13.17
CA GLY A 12 -10.73 -16.47 -12.45
C GLY A 12 -9.72 -15.46 -11.88
N VAL A 13 -8.70 -16.01 -11.21
CA VAL A 13 -7.62 -15.24 -10.57
C VAL A 13 -6.89 -14.36 -11.60
N ALA A 14 -6.66 -14.87 -12.81
CA ALA A 14 -5.96 -14.13 -13.87
C ALA A 14 -6.67 -12.82 -14.26
N GLN A 15 -7.98 -12.86 -14.50
CA GLN A 15 -8.78 -11.67 -14.78
C GLN A 15 -8.73 -10.66 -13.63
N SER A 16 -8.82 -11.16 -12.39
CA SER A 16 -8.76 -10.35 -11.17
C SER A 16 -7.43 -9.58 -11.06
N VAL A 17 -6.31 -10.27 -11.29
CA VAL A 17 -4.98 -9.66 -11.27
C VAL A 17 -4.81 -8.62 -12.38
N VAL A 18 -5.32 -8.88 -13.58
CA VAL A 18 -5.28 -7.91 -14.70
C VAL A 18 -6.08 -6.66 -14.36
N ILE A 19 -7.27 -6.80 -13.77
CA ILE A 19 -8.09 -5.69 -13.31
C ILE A 19 -7.33 -4.86 -12.26
N TYR A 20 -6.77 -5.50 -11.22
CA TYR A 20 -5.99 -4.78 -10.21
C TYR A 20 -4.79 -4.05 -10.83
N GLY A 21 -4.09 -4.68 -11.77
CA GLY A 21 -3.00 -4.07 -12.52
C GLY A 21 -3.45 -2.82 -13.29
N LEU A 22 -4.60 -2.90 -13.98
CA LEU A 22 -5.16 -1.78 -14.74
C LEU A 22 -5.56 -0.62 -13.82
N VAL A 23 -6.23 -0.92 -12.70
CA VAL A 23 -6.63 0.06 -11.69
C VAL A 23 -5.40 0.78 -11.11
N MET A 24 -4.35 0.03 -10.75
CA MET A 24 -3.10 0.60 -10.25
C MET A 24 -2.38 1.45 -11.31
N ALA A 25 -2.31 0.97 -12.56
CA ALA A 25 -1.67 1.68 -13.65
C ALA A 25 -2.37 3.02 -13.94
N ILE A 26 -3.70 3.02 -14.04
CA ILE A 26 -4.49 4.23 -14.25
C ILE A 26 -4.34 5.17 -13.05
N GLY A 27 -4.43 4.64 -11.83
CA GLY A 27 -4.28 5.43 -10.61
C GLY A 27 -2.93 6.12 -10.47
N ILE A 28 -1.83 5.42 -10.79
CA ILE A 28 -0.48 6.01 -10.79
C ILE A 28 -0.33 7.04 -11.90
N TRP A 29 -0.87 6.75 -13.09
CA TRP A 29 -0.84 7.68 -14.22
C TRP A 29 -1.58 8.98 -13.91
N LEU A 30 -2.79 8.90 -13.36
CA LEU A 30 -3.55 10.03 -12.84
C LEU A 30 -2.83 10.72 -11.67
N GLY A 31 -2.14 9.96 -10.81
CA GLY A 31 -1.32 10.45 -9.71
C GLY A 31 -0.23 11.44 -10.10
N ARG A 32 0.24 11.40 -11.35
CA ARG A 32 1.23 12.34 -11.89
C ARG A 32 0.61 13.64 -12.41
N LEU A 33 -0.71 13.70 -12.56
CA LEU A 33 -1.40 14.93 -12.94
C LEU A 33 -1.43 15.88 -11.75
N LYS A 34 -0.83 17.06 -11.93
CA LYS A 34 -0.88 18.16 -10.96
C LYS A 34 -2.09 19.01 -11.28
N ILE A 35 -3.08 19.03 -10.40
CA ILE A 35 -4.23 19.93 -10.52
C ILE A 35 -4.00 21.09 -9.55
N ALA A 36 -4.01 22.32 -10.07
CA ALA A 36 -3.84 23.54 -9.27
C ALA A 36 -2.55 23.60 -8.40
N GLY A 37 -1.46 22.95 -8.84
CA GLY A 37 -0.17 22.94 -8.13
C GLY A 37 -0.03 21.89 -7.02
N VAL A 38 -1.09 21.12 -6.71
CA VAL A 38 -1.05 20.04 -5.72
C VAL A 38 -1.06 18.69 -6.42
N SER A 39 -0.07 17.83 -6.13
CA SER A 39 -0.07 16.43 -6.57
C SER A 39 -0.58 15.54 -5.44
N LEU A 40 -1.71 14.88 -5.65
CA LEU A 40 -2.26 13.90 -4.71
C LEU A 40 -1.48 12.57 -4.71
N GLY A 41 -0.55 12.38 -5.65
CA GLY A 41 0.40 11.26 -5.66
C GLY A 41 -0.30 9.88 -5.68
N VAL A 42 0.12 8.99 -4.79
CA VAL A 42 -0.40 7.61 -4.67
C VAL A 42 -1.89 7.59 -4.27
N THR A 43 -2.42 8.66 -3.69
CA THR A 43 -3.84 8.74 -3.29
C THR A 43 -4.80 8.60 -4.50
N TRP A 44 -4.37 8.98 -5.71
CA TRP A 44 -5.16 8.76 -6.93
C TRP A 44 -5.42 7.28 -7.23
N VAL A 45 -4.56 6.37 -6.77
CA VAL A 45 -4.77 4.92 -6.88
C VAL A 45 -5.99 4.50 -6.05
N LEU A 46 -6.16 5.08 -4.87
CA LEU A 46 -7.32 4.80 -4.00
C LEU A 46 -8.62 5.32 -4.63
N PHE A 47 -8.64 6.56 -5.13
CA PHE A 47 -9.82 7.11 -5.81
C PHE A 47 -10.21 6.32 -7.06
N THR A 48 -9.22 5.92 -7.87
CA THR A 48 -9.44 5.10 -9.06
C THR A 48 -10.00 3.73 -8.66
N GLY A 49 -9.48 3.10 -7.62
CA GLY A 49 -9.99 1.83 -7.10
C GLY A 49 -11.44 1.92 -6.62
N ILE A 50 -11.81 2.97 -5.89
CA ILE A 50 -13.19 3.20 -5.45
C ILE A 50 -14.13 3.40 -6.65
N LEU A 51 -13.69 4.18 -7.65
CA LEU A 51 -14.49 4.43 -8.85
C LEU A 51 -14.70 3.15 -9.68
N PHE A 52 -13.66 2.33 -9.85
CA PHE A 52 -13.74 1.05 -10.56
C PHE A 52 -14.56 0.00 -9.77
N SER A 53 -14.48 0.01 -8.44
CA SER A 53 -15.32 -0.82 -7.57
C SER A 53 -16.80 -0.40 -7.65
N TYR A 54 -17.07 0.91 -7.64
CA TYR A 54 -18.43 1.45 -7.83
C TYR A 54 -18.99 1.15 -9.22
N ALA A 55 -18.15 1.12 -10.25
CA ALA A 55 -18.53 0.74 -11.61
C ALA A 55 -18.94 -0.74 -11.76
N GLY A 56 -18.95 -1.53 -10.68
CA GLY A 56 -19.47 -2.90 -10.67
C GLY A 56 -18.49 -3.93 -11.25
N ILE A 57 -17.20 -3.63 -11.26
CA ILE A 57 -16.19 -4.59 -11.71
C ILE A 57 -16.07 -5.69 -10.66
N LEU A 58 -16.61 -6.86 -11.01
CA LEU A 58 -16.60 -8.03 -10.15
C LEU A 58 -15.22 -8.70 -10.20
N VAL A 59 -14.61 -8.82 -9.03
CA VAL A 59 -13.32 -9.48 -8.83
C VAL A 59 -13.55 -10.77 -8.04
N SER A 60 -12.73 -11.79 -8.26
CA SER A 60 -12.86 -13.04 -7.51
C SER A 60 -12.57 -12.81 -6.02
N LYS A 61 -13.45 -13.32 -5.14
CA LYS A 61 -13.33 -13.19 -3.68
C LYS A 61 -12.03 -13.78 -3.14
N GLU A 62 -11.53 -14.84 -3.77
CA GLU A 62 -10.26 -15.47 -3.42
C GLU A 62 -9.08 -14.50 -3.62
N THR A 63 -9.04 -13.81 -4.76
CA THR A 63 -7.98 -12.83 -5.05
C THR A 63 -8.11 -11.59 -4.15
N GLU A 64 -9.33 -11.12 -3.89
CA GLU A 64 -9.60 -10.02 -2.94
C GLU A 64 -9.07 -10.34 -1.55
N HIS A 65 -9.42 -11.52 -1.02
CA HIS A 65 -8.97 -11.96 0.30
C HIS A 65 -7.44 -12.07 0.37
N PHE A 66 -6.83 -12.71 -0.64
CA PHE A 66 -5.40 -12.86 -0.75
C PHE A 66 -4.67 -11.50 -0.79
N LEU A 67 -5.11 -10.56 -1.66
CA LEU A 67 -4.48 -9.24 -1.76
C LEU A 67 -4.58 -8.44 -0.46
N LYS A 68 -5.70 -8.55 0.25
CA LYS A 68 -5.91 -7.84 1.52
C LYS A 68 -4.97 -8.35 2.61
N GLU A 69 -4.87 -9.66 2.77
CA GLU A 69 -3.96 -10.26 3.75
C GLU A 69 -2.49 -10.04 3.38
N PHE A 70 -2.14 -10.27 2.13
CA PHE A 70 -0.78 -10.06 1.62
C PHE A 70 -0.35 -8.59 1.77
N GLY A 71 -1.21 -7.66 1.37
CA GLY A 71 -0.96 -6.23 1.50
C GLY A 71 -0.83 -5.79 2.96
N LEU A 72 -1.65 -6.33 3.87
CA LEU A 72 -1.55 -6.06 5.30
C LEU A 72 -0.23 -6.59 5.89
N ILE A 73 0.18 -7.81 5.53
CA ILE A 73 1.47 -8.38 5.98
C ILE A 73 2.63 -7.52 5.49
N LEU A 74 2.64 -7.13 4.22
CA LEU A 74 3.67 -6.24 3.67
C LEU A 74 3.68 -4.87 4.38
N PHE A 75 2.50 -4.32 4.68
CA PHE A 75 2.36 -3.06 5.41
C PHE A 75 2.92 -3.14 6.83
N VAL A 76 2.52 -4.16 7.59
CA VAL A 76 3.02 -4.39 8.97
C VAL A 76 4.52 -4.65 8.97
N TYR A 77 5.03 -5.43 8.01
CA TYR A 77 6.46 -5.69 7.87
C TYR A 77 7.24 -4.42 7.55
N SER A 78 6.75 -3.59 6.62
CA SER A 78 7.40 -2.32 6.26
C SER A 78 7.43 -1.35 7.44
N ILE A 79 6.34 -1.24 8.20
CA ILE A 79 6.33 -0.46 9.45
C ILE A 79 7.35 -1.03 10.42
N GLY A 80 7.35 -2.34 10.66
CA GLY A 80 8.27 -3.01 11.57
C GLY A 80 9.74 -2.74 11.24
N LEU A 81 10.11 -2.73 9.96
CA LEU A 81 11.46 -2.37 9.52
C LEU A 81 11.78 -0.88 9.65
N GLN A 82 10.85 0.02 9.32
CA GLN A 82 11.07 1.48 9.39
C GLN A 82 11.15 1.96 10.84
N VAL A 83 10.24 1.49 11.70
CA VAL A 83 10.19 1.89 13.12
C VAL A 83 11.12 1.07 14.00
N GLY A 84 11.63 -0.07 13.52
CA GLY A 84 12.54 -0.95 14.24
C GLY A 84 13.79 -0.22 14.76
N PRO A 85 14.65 0.35 13.90
CA PRO A 85 15.86 1.06 14.32
C PRO A 85 15.57 2.24 15.26
N GLY A 86 14.49 2.99 15.00
CA GLY A 86 14.08 4.14 15.82
C GLY A 86 13.64 3.75 17.23
N PHE A 87 12.93 2.63 17.37
CA PHE A 87 12.51 2.08 18.66
C PHE A 87 13.69 1.55 19.49
N PHE A 88 14.63 0.83 18.88
CA PHE A 88 15.82 0.35 19.60
C PHE A 88 16.81 1.48 19.94
N ALA A 89 16.91 2.50 19.11
CA ALA A 89 17.72 3.69 19.40
C ALA A 89 17.14 4.51 20.56
N SER A 90 15.81 4.66 20.65
CA SER A 90 15.15 5.36 21.76
C SER A 90 15.34 4.64 23.09
N LEU A 91 15.25 3.30 23.12
CA LEU A 91 15.52 2.50 24.32
C LEU A 91 16.97 2.64 24.81
N LYS A 92 17.96 2.73 23.91
CA LYS A 92 19.36 2.96 24.28
C LYS A 92 19.60 4.36 24.85
N ARG A 93 18.98 5.40 24.27
CA ARG A 93 19.08 6.77 24.78
C ARG A 93 18.43 6.94 26.15
N THR A 94 17.24 6.36 26.38
CA THR A 94 16.55 6.45 27.66
C THR A 94 17.31 5.75 28.79
N ARG A 95 17.99 4.62 28.51
CA ARG A 95 18.85 3.97 29.52
C ARG A 95 20.13 4.74 29.87
N LEU A 96 20.74 5.44 28.91
CA LEU A 96 22.01 6.14 29.13
C LEU A 96 21.82 7.60 29.57
N GLY A 97 20.72 8.26 29.19
CA GLY A 97 20.45 9.66 29.55
C GLY A 97 20.18 9.88 31.05
N ILE A 98 19.69 8.86 31.76
CA ILE A 98 19.44 8.93 33.22
C ILE A 98 20.76 8.86 34.00
N ILE A 99 21.80 8.24 33.43
CA ILE A 99 23.10 8.05 34.10
C ILE A 99 24.02 9.27 33.90
N TYR A 100 23.86 10.02 32.80
CA TYR A 100 24.69 11.17 32.45
C TYR A 100 24.04 12.54 32.69
N SER A 101 22.86 12.62 33.32
CA SER A 101 22.38 13.93 33.80
C SER A 101 23.19 14.27 35.05
N PRO A 102 24.16 15.22 35.00
CA PRO A 102 24.76 15.70 36.22
C PRO A 102 23.63 16.28 37.09
N PRO A 103 23.66 16.09 38.42
CA PRO A 103 22.79 16.85 39.28
C PRO A 103 23.08 18.32 38.99
N LEU A 104 22.04 19.03 38.54
CA LEU A 104 22.05 20.49 38.45
C LEU A 104 22.47 21.01 39.83
N LEU A 105 23.73 21.41 39.95
CA LEU A 105 24.25 22.15 41.10
C LEU A 105 23.84 23.61 40.94
N TRP A 106 22.56 23.88 41.23
CA TRP A 106 22.03 25.13 41.75
C TRP A 106 20.72 24.83 42.47
#